data_AF-A0A3A8L8I5-F1
#
_entry.id   AF-A0A3A8L8I5-F1
#
_cell.length_a   1.000
_cell.length_b   1.000
_cell.length_c   1.000
_cell.angle_alpha   90.00
_cell.angle_beta   90.00
_cell.angle_gamma   90.00
#
_symmetry.space_group_name_H-M   'P 1'
#
loop_
_entity.id
_entity.type
_entity.pdbx_description
1 polymer ?
#
loop_
_entity_poly.entity_id
_entity_poly.type
_entity_poly.pdbx_seq_one_letter_code
_entity_poly.pdbx_strand_id
1 'polypeptide(L)'
;MRFVRRQLWWVAACTGIACASAGARRFYVSSELPSQDGIKSLTVAPGPWPEIPAVLTHAMSVPDDLVIPTLQALFELPGAIDTCDASTGRPRPEASEYCVAIYRTPSDWRVSWPVRNTVKSGGSCQPPFGGVDDADYGKDLPVFGYAHNHPCASDVSNQDLSTWPLAKSEGAWVVVAYGTTPGGRLARDERGQVIPAWGWLATGHRNAPRFYKWNQEGAVFRWDGTKKHWNFQARCKPSPPSMLRPEGVPPDCSAALHP
;
A
#
# COMPACT_ATOMS: atom_id res chain seq x y z
N MET A 1 -1.77 -75.44 21.73
CA MET A 1 -1.69 -74.65 22.99
C MET A 1 -1.22 -73.25 22.61
N ARG A 2 -2.14 -72.28 22.50
CA ARG A 2 -2.40 -71.19 23.46
C ARG A 2 -1.24 -70.18 23.64
N PHE A 3 -1.51 -68.93 23.20
CA PHE A 3 -1.10 -67.62 23.78
C PHE A 3 0.43 -67.28 23.75
N VAL A 4 0.94 -66.05 23.53
CA VAL A 4 0.47 -64.70 23.88
C VAL A 4 1.44 -63.64 23.28
N ARG A 5 0.91 -62.48 22.84
CA ARG A 5 1.47 -61.09 22.87
C ARG A 5 2.81 -60.76 22.18
N ARG A 6 3.13 -59.52 21.76
CA ARG A 6 2.47 -58.23 21.45
C ARG A 6 3.65 -57.26 21.22
N GLN A 7 3.58 -56.40 20.19
CA GLN A 7 4.18 -55.06 20.05
C GLN A 7 5.55 -54.73 20.71
N LEU A 8 6.46 -54.15 19.93
CA LEU A 8 6.97 -52.80 20.22
C LEU A 8 7.46 -52.12 18.93
N TRP A 9 6.73 -51.07 18.55
CA TRP A 9 7.12 -50.07 17.54
C TRP A 9 7.98 -48.96 18.19
N TRP A 10 8.49 -48.08 17.34
CA TRP A 10 8.95 -46.69 17.57
C TRP A 10 10.45 -46.47 17.80
N VAL A 11 11.18 -46.33 16.69
CA VAL A 11 12.38 -45.48 16.67
C VAL A 11 11.91 -44.07 16.33
N ALA A 12 12.01 -43.18 17.32
CA ALA A 12 11.71 -41.77 17.21
C ALA A 12 12.77 -41.06 16.34
N ALA A 13 12.36 -40.57 15.17
CA ALA A 13 13.11 -39.58 14.42
C ALA A 13 12.56 -38.19 14.75
N CYS A 14 13.01 -37.62 15.87
CA CYS A 14 12.84 -36.20 16.17
C CYS A 14 14.06 -35.42 15.70
N THR A 15 14.22 -35.24 14.39
CA THR A 15 15.11 -34.22 13.86
C THR A 15 14.37 -32.89 13.94
N GLY A 16 14.81 -32.07 14.91
CA GLY A 16 14.23 -30.78 15.23
C GLY A 16 14.15 -29.85 14.03
N ILE A 17 12.95 -29.35 13.79
CA ILE A 17 12.74 -28.15 13.00
C ILE A 17 13.31 -27.01 13.84
N ALA A 18 14.49 -26.53 13.46
CA ALA A 18 15.00 -25.27 13.96
C ALA A 18 14.11 -24.16 13.43
N CYS A 19 13.09 -23.77 14.19
CA CYS A 19 12.40 -22.49 14.01
C CYS A 19 13.41 -21.39 14.30
N ALA A 20 14.11 -20.92 13.27
CA ALA A 20 14.80 -19.65 13.31
C ALA A 20 13.74 -18.56 13.42
N SER A 21 13.38 -18.20 14.64
CA SER A 21 12.73 -16.94 14.99
C SER A 21 13.72 -15.78 14.78
N ALA A 22 14.17 -15.59 13.53
CA ALA A 22 14.49 -14.25 13.07
C ALA A 22 13.20 -13.45 13.24
N GLY A 23 13.24 -12.36 14.02
CA GLY A 23 12.06 -11.54 14.25
C GLY A 23 11.31 -11.34 12.94
N ALA A 24 10.04 -11.76 12.89
CA ALA A 24 9.28 -11.80 11.65
C ALA A 24 9.38 -10.43 10.98
N ARG A 25 10.01 -10.36 9.80
CA ARG A 25 10.12 -9.13 9.02
C ARG A 25 8.71 -8.58 8.84
N ARG A 26 8.51 -7.28 9.08
CA ARG A 26 7.19 -6.62 8.95
C ARG A 26 7.14 -5.60 7.83
N PHE A 27 8.29 -5.11 7.39
CA PHE A 27 8.45 -4.10 6.36
C PHE A 27 9.86 -4.15 5.76
N TYR A 28 10.06 -3.42 4.68
CA TYR A 28 11.36 -3.14 4.07
C TYR A 28 11.65 -1.63 4.13
N VAL A 29 12.91 -1.23 4.16
CA VAL A 29 13.28 0.16 3.82
C VAL A 29 13.70 0.22 2.35
N SER A 30 13.46 1.35 1.67
CA SER A 30 13.72 1.46 0.21
C SER A 30 15.15 1.09 -0.18
N SER A 31 16.15 1.36 0.67
CA SER A 31 17.56 0.99 0.40
C SER A 31 17.85 -0.51 0.40
N GLU A 32 16.95 -1.34 0.96
CA GLU A 32 17.06 -2.81 0.89
C GLU A 32 16.50 -3.39 -0.41
N LEU A 33 15.78 -2.58 -1.18
CA LEU A 33 14.98 -3.05 -2.29
C LEU A 33 15.66 -2.79 -3.64
N PRO A 34 15.50 -3.70 -4.61
CA PRO A 34 15.98 -3.47 -5.95
C PRO A 34 15.24 -2.29 -6.59
N SER A 35 15.93 -1.60 -7.48
CA SER A 35 15.38 -0.48 -8.25
C SER A 35 15.32 -0.84 -9.73
N GLN A 36 14.21 -0.52 -10.39
CA GLN A 36 14.03 -0.73 -11.81
C GLN A 36 14.90 0.29 -12.60
N ASP A 37 15.57 -0.20 -13.65
CA ASP A 37 16.48 0.59 -14.50
C ASP A 37 17.58 1.38 -13.74
N GLY A 38 17.91 0.98 -12.51
CA GLY A 38 18.87 1.70 -11.65
C GLY A 38 18.36 3.04 -11.10
N ILE A 39 17.08 3.36 -11.29
CA ILE A 39 16.46 4.61 -10.82
C ILE A 39 15.91 4.39 -9.41
N LYS A 40 16.50 5.06 -8.40
CA LYS A 40 16.17 4.84 -6.97
C LYS A 40 14.69 4.99 -6.63
N SER A 41 13.99 5.95 -7.26
CA SER A 41 12.56 6.16 -7.03
C SER A 41 11.69 5.04 -7.61
N LEU A 42 12.22 4.19 -8.51
CA LEU A 42 11.53 3.03 -9.06
C LEU A 42 11.83 1.77 -8.24
N THR A 43 11.65 1.87 -6.94
CA THR A 43 11.79 0.73 -6.03
C THR A 43 10.78 -0.36 -6.39
N VAL A 44 11.21 -1.63 -6.39
CA VAL A 44 10.34 -2.80 -6.59
C VAL A 44 10.09 -3.46 -5.23
N ALA A 45 8.84 -3.50 -4.79
CA ALA A 45 8.48 -4.14 -3.53
C ALA A 45 8.25 -5.65 -3.72
N PRO A 46 8.62 -6.51 -2.76
CA PRO A 46 8.23 -7.91 -2.78
C PRO A 46 6.71 -8.06 -2.56
N GLY A 47 6.12 -9.14 -3.06
CA GLY A 47 4.74 -9.53 -2.76
C GLY A 47 4.55 -11.05 -2.75
N PRO A 48 3.42 -11.55 -2.21
CA PRO A 48 2.43 -10.83 -1.41
C PRO A 48 2.90 -10.56 0.03
N TRP A 49 2.30 -9.56 0.68
CA TRP A 49 2.44 -9.35 2.12
C TRP A 49 1.60 -10.38 2.88
N PRO A 50 2.20 -11.33 3.64
CA PRO A 50 1.48 -12.43 4.26
C PRO A 50 0.49 -12.03 5.37
N GLU A 51 0.59 -10.82 5.92
CA GLU A 51 -0.37 -10.34 6.94
C GLU A 51 -1.75 -10.04 6.31
N ILE A 52 -1.82 -9.81 5.00
CA ILE A 52 -3.06 -9.48 4.27
C ILE A 52 -3.45 -10.66 3.37
N PRO A 53 -4.59 -11.31 3.63
CA PRO A 53 -5.08 -12.37 2.76
C PRO A 53 -5.37 -11.87 1.34
N ALA A 54 -5.01 -12.68 0.35
CA ALA A 54 -5.42 -12.43 -1.03
C ALA A 54 -6.95 -12.52 -1.16
N VAL A 55 -7.54 -11.68 -2.03
CA VAL A 55 -8.98 -11.69 -2.29
C VAL A 55 -9.26 -12.32 -3.66
N LEU A 56 -9.81 -13.53 -3.63
CA LEU A 56 -10.23 -14.29 -4.81
C LEU A 56 -11.54 -13.74 -5.35
N THR A 57 -11.49 -13.00 -6.45
CA THR A 57 -12.68 -12.45 -7.10
C THR A 57 -12.43 -12.17 -8.58
N HIS A 58 -13.49 -12.33 -9.38
CA HIS A 58 -13.52 -11.90 -10.78
C HIS A 58 -13.79 -10.40 -10.94
N ALA A 59 -14.14 -9.69 -9.85
CA ALA A 59 -14.35 -8.25 -9.91
C ALA A 59 -13.06 -7.53 -10.33
N MET A 60 -13.20 -6.64 -11.31
CA MET A 60 -12.10 -5.80 -11.82
C MET A 60 -11.91 -4.51 -11.01
N SER A 61 -12.84 -4.19 -10.12
CA SER A 61 -12.67 -3.16 -9.10
C SER A 61 -11.86 -3.69 -7.92
N VAL A 62 -10.97 -2.86 -7.38
CA VAL A 62 -10.21 -3.18 -6.17
C VAL A 62 -11.17 -3.45 -5.01
N PRO A 63 -11.13 -4.64 -4.38
CA PRO A 63 -12.09 -5.02 -3.36
C PRO A 63 -11.82 -4.33 -2.03
N ASP A 64 -12.87 -3.82 -1.39
CA ASP A 64 -12.78 -3.20 -0.06
C ASP A 64 -12.31 -4.20 1.01
N ASP A 65 -12.60 -5.49 0.83
CA ASP A 65 -12.13 -6.59 1.69
C ASP A 65 -10.61 -6.84 1.60
N LEU A 66 -9.92 -6.24 0.62
CA LEU A 66 -8.45 -6.17 0.58
C LEU A 66 -7.97 -4.85 1.18
N VAL A 67 -8.62 -3.74 0.78
CA VAL A 67 -8.20 -2.38 1.13
C VAL A 67 -8.31 -2.12 2.62
N ILE A 68 -9.46 -2.41 3.24
CA ILE A 68 -9.69 -2.05 4.65
C ILE A 68 -8.74 -2.82 5.58
N PRO A 69 -8.54 -4.14 5.44
CA PRO A 69 -7.52 -4.85 6.23
C PRO A 69 -6.11 -4.32 6.01
N THR A 70 -5.77 -3.92 4.78
CA THR A 70 -4.47 -3.31 4.46
C THR A 70 -4.25 -2.01 5.24
N LEU A 71 -5.22 -1.10 5.20
CA LEU A 71 -5.15 0.19 5.90
C LEU A 71 -5.07 0.00 7.43
N GLN A 72 -5.78 -1.00 7.96
CA GLN A 72 -5.70 -1.38 9.37
C GLN A 72 -4.32 -1.93 9.73
N ALA A 73 -3.76 -2.83 8.91
CA ALA A 73 -2.45 -3.43 9.18
C ALA A 73 -1.31 -2.41 9.12
N LEU A 74 -1.41 -1.39 8.25
CA LEU A 74 -0.45 -0.28 8.23
C LEU A 74 -0.35 0.41 9.60
N PHE A 75 -1.45 0.59 10.34
CA PHE A 75 -1.44 1.18 11.69
C PHE A 75 -0.80 0.31 12.77
N GLU A 76 -0.71 -0.99 12.54
CA GLU A 76 -0.05 -1.91 13.45
C GLU A 76 1.47 -1.97 13.21
N LEU A 77 1.98 -1.25 12.21
CA LEU A 77 3.42 -1.12 11.98
C LEU A 77 4.05 -0.10 12.94
N PRO A 78 5.31 -0.33 13.35
CA PRO A 78 5.99 0.55 14.31
C PRO A 78 6.04 2.00 13.83
N GLY A 79 5.55 2.91 14.66
CA GLY A 79 5.58 4.35 14.41
C GLY A 79 4.62 4.85 13.32
N ALA A 80 3.66 4.02 12.89
CA ALA A 80 2.71 4.37 11.83
C ALA A 80 1.56 5.28 12.27
N ILE A 81 1.34 5.45 13.58
CA ILE A 81 0.23 6.23 14.13
C ILE A 81 0.60 6.78 15.51
N ASP A 82 -0.01 7.90 15.90
CA ASP A 82 0.16 8.53 17.22
C ASP A 82 1.63 8.87 17.56
N THR A 83 2.40 9.24 16.54
CA THR A 83 3.83 9.57 16.66
C THR A 83 4.14 11.04 16.42
N CYS A 84 3.16 11.91 16.60
CA CYS A 84 3.39 13.34 16.62
C CYS A 84 3.73 13.84 18.03
N ASP A 85 4.59 14.85 18.11
CA ASP A 85 4.88 15.55 19.35
C ASP A 85 3.67 16.41 19.73
N ALA A 86 3.14 16.22 20.93
CA ALA A 86 1.90 16.86 21.36
C ALA A 86 2.02 18.39 21.50
N SER A 87 3.24 18.91 21.68
CA SER A 87 3.47 20.35 21.86
C SER A 87 3.65 21.10 20.54
N THR A 88 4.21 20.45 19.53
CA THR A 88 4.56 21.06 18.25
C THR A 88 3.71 20.57 17.08
N GLY A 89 2.98 19.46 17.24
CA GLY A 89 2.27 18.79 16.15
C GLY A 89 3.20 18.22 15.08
N ARG A 90 4.51 18.13 15.35
CA ARG A 90 5.51 17.63 14.40
C ARG A 90 5.78 16.14 14.60
N PRO A 91 6.13 15.39 13.53
CA PRO A 91 6.53 14.00 13.65
C PRO A 91 7.72 13.79 14.61
N ARG A 92 7.60 12.86 15.55
CA ARG A 92 8.67 12.38 16.45
C ARG A 92 9.67 11.51 15.68
N PRO A 93 10.90 11.26 16.20
CA PRO A 93 11.92 10.51 15.46
C PRO A 93 11.49 9.13 14.95
N GLU A 94 10.62 8.45 15.69
CA GLU A 94 10.10 7.13 15.35
C GLU A 94 8.94 7.17 14.33
N ALA A 95 8.38 8.36 14.05
CA ALA A 95 7.28 8.54 13.12
C ALA A 95 7.64 8.01 11.74
N SER A 96 6.77 7.17 11.19
CA SER A 96 7.03 6.40 9.98
C SER A 96 5.83 6.42 9.06
N GLU A 97 6.11 6.66 7.78
CA GLU A 97 5.17 6.39 6.70
C GLU A 97 5.55 5.09 6.03
N TYR A 98 4.53 4.33 5.66
CA TYR A 98 4.62 3.05 5.00
C TYR A 98 3.78 3.13 3.73
N CYS A 99 4.36 2.72 2.61
CA CYS A 99 3.69 2.65 1.33
C CYS A 99 3.57 1.18 0.90
N VAL A 100 2.41 0.81 0.35
CA VAL A 100 2.19 -0.50 -0.29
C VAL A 100 1.58 -0.32 -1.67
N ALA A 101 1.85 -1.24 -2.59
CA ALA A 101 1.13 -1.35 -3.85
C ALA A 101 -0.02 -2.35 -3.73
N ILE A 102 -1.17 -1.98 -4.29
CA ILE A 102 -2.28 -2.90 -4.52
C ILE A 102 -2.20 -3.37 -5.97
N TYR A 103 -2.10 -4.67 -6.17
CA TYR A 103 -1.89 -5.28 -7.48
C TYR A 103 -2.80 -6.49 -7.67
N ARG A 104 -2.91 -6.94 -8.92
CA ARG A 104 -3.75 -8.08 -9.28
C ARG A 104 -2.94 -9.13 -10.02
N THR A 105 -3.14 -10.38 -9.64
CA THR A 105 -2.67 -11.55 -10.39
C THR A 105 -3.75 -11.98 -11.40
N PRO A 106 -3.54 -13.04 -12.19
CA PRO A 106 -4.62 -13.60 -13.00
C PRO A 106 -5.84 -14.08 -12.20
N SER A 107 -5.69 -14.41 -10.91
CA SER A 107 -6.72 -15.09 -10.09
C SER A 107 -7.19 -14.31 -8.87
N ASP A 108 -6.42 -13.35 -8.36
CA ASP A 108 -6.70 -12.68 -7.09
C ASP A 108 -6.14 -11.26 -7.02
N TRP A 109 -6.59 -10.54 -5.99
CA TRP A 109 -6.02 -9.27 -5.58
C TRP A 109 -5.08 -9.45 -4.39
N ARG A 110 -3.96 -8.73 -4.40
CA ARG A 110 -2.88 -8.83 -3.42
C ARG A 110 -2.29 -7.46 -3.09
N VAL A 111 -1.46 -7.43 -2.06
CA VAL A 111 -0.78 -6.23 -1.57
C VAL A 111 0.71 -6.54 -1.42
N SER A 112 1.56 -5.59 -1.82
CA SER A 112 3.00 -5.72 -1.65
C SER A 112 3.39 -5.61 -0.18
N TRP A 113 4.59 -6.06 0.15
CA TRP A 113 5.20 -5.74 1.43
C TRP A 113 5.28 -4.22 1.65
N PRO A 114 5.13 -3.73 2.91
CA PRO A 114 5.25 -2.31 3.23
C PRO A 114 6.68 -1.80 3.04
N VAL A 115 6.80 -0.66 2.35
CA VAL A 115 8.05 0.10 2.22
C VAL A 115 8.01 1.27 3.19
N ARG A 116 8.90 1.25 4.18
CA ARG A 116 9.01 2.24 5.25
C ARG A 116 9.91 3.40 4.86
N ASN A 117 9.48 4.61 5.22
CA ASN A 117 10.34 5.77 5.37
C ASN A 117 10.09 6.43 6.74
N THR A 118 11.16 6.83 7.43
CA THR A 118 11.03 7.62 8.66
C THR A 118 10.83 9.09 8.30
N VAL A 119 9.88 9.78 8.92
CA VAL A 119 9.53 11.15 8.49
C VAL A 119 10.68 12.15 8.73
N LYS A 120 11.60 11.84 9.65
CA LYS A 120 12.82 12.64 9.89
C LYS A 120 13.87 12.58 8.76
N SER A 121 13.81 11.60 7.85
CA SER A 121 14.69 11.55 6.67
C SER A 121 14.25 12.49 5.54
N GLY A 122 13.29 13.39 5.79
CA GLY A 122 12.99 14.52 4.91
C GLY A 122 12.01 14.23 3.78
N GLY A 123 11.15 13.23 3.90
CA GLY A 123 10.14 12.95 2.88
C GLY A 123 9.04 12.00 3.32
N SER A 124 7.98 11.96 2.51
CA SER A 124 6.93 10.96 2.58
C SER A 124 7.47 9.56 2.26
N CYS A 125 6.70 8.50 2.52
CA CYS A 125 7.06 7.20 1.93
C CYS A 125 7.06 7.31 0.39
N GLN A 126 7.99 6.60 -0.25
CA GLN A 126 7.99 6.44 -1.70
C GLN A 126 7.25 5.15 -2.03
N PRO A 127 6.14 5.22 -2.77
CA PRO A 127 5.50 4.03 -3.30
C PRO A 127 6.48 3.20 -4.14
N PRO A 128 6.28 1.88 -4.21
CA PRO A 128 7.10 1.02 -5.06
C PRO A 128 6.75 1.22 -6.54
N PHE A 129 7.15 2.37 -7.09
CA PHE A 129 6.85 2.78 -8.46
C PHE A 129 7.49 1.87 -9.52
N GLY A 130 8.50 1.07 -9.15
CA GLY A 130 9.07 0.05 -10.01
C GLY A 130 8.19 -1.20 -10.17
N GLY A 131 7.11 -1.30 -9.38
CA GLY A 131 6.18 -2.42 -9.39
C GLY A 131 6.34 -3.36 -8.20
N VAL A 132 5.82 -4.58 -8.37
CA VAL A 132 5.87 -5.64 -7.35
C VAL A 132 6.52 -6.87 -7.94
N ASP A 133 7.48 -7.45 -7.23
CA ASP A 133 8.02 -8.78 -7.52
C ASP A 133 7.24 -9.80 -6.68
N ASP A 134 6.17 -10.35 -7.27
CA ASP A 134 5.33 -11.34 -6.61
C ASP A 134 6.02 -12.71 -6.62
N ALA A 135 6.00 -13.39 -5.48
CA ALA A 135 6.66 -14.67 -5.28
C ALA A 135 6.17 -15.79 -6.22
N ASP A 136 4.92 -15.70 -6.70
CA ASP A 136 4.30 -16.73 -7.53
C ASP A 136 4.25 -16.33 -9.02
N TYR A 137 4.10 -15.03 -9.32
CA TYR A 137 3.83 -14.51 -10.66
C TYR A 137 4.91 -13.57 -11.22
N GLY A 138 5.93 -13.23 -10.43
CA GLY A 138 7.03 -12.36 -10.83
C GLY A 138 6.65 -10.87 -10.95
N LYS A 139 7.42 -10.14 -11.76
CA LYS A 139 7.51 -8.68 -11.68
C LYS A 139 6.62 -7.84 -12.63
N ASP A 140 5.97 -8.46 -13.62
CA ASP A 140 5.20 -7.73 -14.65
C ASP A 140 3.68 -7.78 -14.39
N LEU A 141 3.30 -7.50 -13.14
CA LEU A 141 1.91 -7.45 -12.71
C LEU A 141 1.36 -6.02 -12.73
N PRO A 142 0.07 -5.84 -13.06
CA PRO A 142 -0.56 -4.53 -13.02
C PRO A 142 -0.76 -4.05 -11.58
N VAL A 143 -0.24 -2.85 -11.30
CA VAL A 143 -0.48 -2.10 -10.06
C VAL A 143 -1.68 -1.17 -10.27
N PHE A 144 -2.65 -1.22 -9.36
CA PHE A 144 -3.91 -0.46 -9.43
C PHE A 144 -3.95 0.72 -8.45
N GLY A 145 -2.81 1.01 -7.82
CA GLY A 145 -2.72 2.11 -6.89
C GLY A 145 -1.84 1.81 -5.69
N TYR A 146 -1.82 2.77 -4.79
CA TYR A 146 -0.97 2.74 -3.61
C TYR A 146 -1.76 3.14 -2.38
N ALA A 147 -1.48 2.46 -1.27
CA ALA A 147 -1.97 2.84 0.04
C ALA A 147 -0.81 3.27 0.94
N HIS A 148 -1.04 4.28 1.77
CA HIS A 148 -0.08 4.70 2.77
C HIS A 148 -0.75 5.16 4.07
N ASN A 149 0.07 5.46 5.08
CA ASN A 149 -0.40 6.01 6.35
C ASN A 149 0.17 7.41 6.62
N HIS A 150 -0.53 8.19 7.45
CA HIS A 150 0.00 9.40 8.07
C HIS A 150 0.23 9.18 9.58
N PRO A 151 1.48 9.27 10.08
CA PRO A 151 1.80 9.02 11.49
C PRO A 151 1.26 10.08 12.46
N CYS A 152 0.86 11.22 11.92
CA CYS A 152 0.50 12.42 12.66
C CYS A 152 -0.97 12.80 12.55
N ALA A 153 -1.83 11.86 12.16
CA ALA A 153 -3.27 12.07 12.02
C ALA A 153 -3.66 13.21 11.07
N SER A 154 -2.77 13.63 10.17
CA SER A 154 -3.04 14.65 9.14
C SER A 154 -3.98 14.09 8.08
N ASP A 155 -4.87 14.94 7.57
CA ASP A 155 -5.76 14.58 6.48
C ASP A 155 -5.01 14.50 5.13
N VAL A 156 -5.75 14.20 4.06
CA VAL A 156 -5.22 14.06 2.69
C VAL A 156 -4.58 15.36 2.22
N SER A 157 -3.36 15.27 1.68
CA SER A 157 -2.55 16.36 1.14
C SER A 157 -2.52 16.37 -0.39
N ASN A 158 -1.98 17.43 -1.01
CA ASN A 158 -1.73 17.43 -2.47
C ASN A 158 -0.82 16.32 -2.92
N GLN A 159 0.21 16.04 -2.12
CA GLN A 159 1.23 15.08 -2.50
C GLN A 159 0.58 13.70 -2.65
N ASP A 160 -0.36 13.36 -1.76
CA ASP A 160 -1.16 12.15 -1.83
C ASP A 160 -1.97 12.10 -3.14
N LEU A 161 -2.67 13.19 -3.46
CA LEU A 161 -3.53 13.28 -4.66
C LEU A 161 -2.77 13.26 -5.99
N SER A 162 -1.44 13.46 -5.96
CA SER A 162 -0.57 13.42 -7.14
C SER A 162 0.09 12.07 -7.40
N THR A 163 -0.09 11.11 -6.49
CA THR A 163 0.62 9.84 -6.51
C THR A 163 -0.16 8.79 -7.31
N TRP A 164 0.39 8.38 -8.45
CA TRP A 164 -0.21 7.41 -9.38
C TRP A 164 0.83 6.39 -9.88
N PRO A 165 0.40 5.23 -10.40
CA PRO A 165 1.31 4.27 -11.03
C PRO A 165 2.23 4.89 -12.09
N LEU A 166 3.45 4.35 -12.21
CA LEU A 166 4.39 4.68 -13.28
C LEU A 166 4.52 3.49 -14.24
N ALA A 167 4.72 3.78 -15.52
CA ALA A 167 4.94 2.76 -16.55
C ALA A 167 5.99 3.22 -17.55
N LYS A 168 6.73 2.26 -18.11
CA LYS A 168 7.68 2.52 -19.19
C LYS A 168 6.96 2.62 -20.53
N SER A 169 7.12 3.76 -21.21
CA SER A 169 6.59 4.06 -22.54
C SER A 169 7.69 4.71 -23.38
N GLU A 170 7.98 4.16 -24.56
CA GLU A 170 9.00 4.68 -25.49
C GLU A 170 10.37 4.96 -24.83
N GLY A 171 10.75 4.13 -23.84
CA GLY A 171 12.00 4.26 -23.09
C GLY A 171 11.96 5.25 -21.93
N ALA A 172 10.89 6.02 -21.76
CA ALA A 172 10.67 6.94 -20.65
C ALA A 172 9.66 6.39 -19.63
N TRP A 173 9.79 6.80 -18.37
CA TRP A 173 8.80 6.49 -17.32
C TRP A 173 7.76 7.60 -17.25
N VAL A 174 6.49 7.23 -17.37
CA VAL A 174 5.36 8.18 -17.38
C VAL A 174 4.34 7.82 -16.30
N VAL A 175 3.68 8.85 -15.79
CA VAL A 175 2.58 8.71 -14.82
C VAL A 175 1.33 8.20 -15.52
N VAL A 176 0.68 7.19 -14.94
CA VAL A 176 -0.51 6.54 -15.50
C VAL A 176 -1.57 6.41 -14.41
N ALA A 177 -2.69 7.10 -14.59
CA ALA A 177 -3.83 7.09 -13.65
C ALA A 177 -4.74 5.84 -13.79
N TYR A 178 -4.18 4.75 -14.30
CA TYR A 178 -4.86 3.48 -14.57
C TYR A 178 -4.01 2.31 -14.07
N GLY A 179 -4.64 1.16 -13.87
CA GLY A 179 -3.92 -0.08 -13.59
C GLY A 179 -2.90 -0.36 -14.70
N THR A 180 -1.63 -0.47 -14.35
CA THR A 180 -0.56 -0.65 -15.35
C THR A 180 0.55 -1.55 -14.84
N THR A 181 1.16 -2.31 -15.74
CA THR A 181 2.42 -3.02 -15.44
C THR A 181 3.61 -2.07 -15.56
N PRO A 182 4.75 -2.38 -14.89
CA PRO A 182 6.02 -1.66 -15.11
C PRO A 182 6.42 -1.61 -16.59
N GLY A 183 6.15 -2.69 -17.35
CA GLY A 183 6.36 -2.77 -18.79
C GLY A 183 5.42 -1.94 -19.67
N GLY A 184 4.48 -1.18 -19.09
CA GLY A 184 3.60 -0.27 -19.84
C GLY A 184 2.29 -0.88 -20.34
N ARG A 185 1.93 -2.09 -19.89
CA ARG A 185 0.66 -2.72 -20.28
C ARG A 185 -0.47 -2.25 -19.37
N LEU A 186 -1.45 -1.57 -19.96
CA LEU A 186 -2.67 -1.16 -19.25
C LEU A 186 -3.56 -2.37 -18.93
N ALA A 187 -4.06 -2.43 -17.70
CA ALA A 187 -5.06 -3.38 -17.26
C ALA A 187 -6.43 -3.03 -17.84
N ARG A 188 -7.14 -4.05 -18.32
CA ARG A 188 -8.45 -3.90 -18.95
C ARG A 188 -9.47 -4.86 -18.35
N ASP A 189 -10.72 -4.45 -18.30
CA ASP A 189 -11.85 -5.31 -17.95
C ASP A 189 -12.25 -6.23 -19.10
N GLU A 190 -13.27 -7.07 -18.88
CA GLU A 190 -13.80 -8.01 -19.89
C GLU A 190 -14.36 -7.32 -21.14
N ARG A 191 -14.69 -6.02 -21.04
CA ARG A 191 -15.19 -5.19 -22.14
C ARG A 191 -14.06 -4.45 -22.86
N GLY A 192 -12.81 -4.66 -22.45
CA GLY A 192 -11.63 -4.00 -22.99
C GLY A 192 -11.42 -2.57 -22.47
N GLN A 193 -12.20 -2.10 -21.48
CA GLN A 193 -12.05 -0.77 -20.91
C GLN A 193 -10.89 -0.73 -19.93
N VAL A 194 -10.13 0.37 -19.92
CA VAL A 194 -9.03 0.57 -18.97
C VAL A 194 -9.58 0.71 -17.55
N ILE A 195 -8.90 0.09 -16.60
CA ILE A 195 -9.33 0.11 -15.20
C ILE A 195 -8.63 1.26 -14.47
N PRO A 196 -9.36 2.17 -13.80
CA PRO A 196 -8.75 3.30 -13.11
C PRO A 196 -7.93 2.86 -11.91
N ALA A 197 -6.83 3.56 -11.66
CA ALA A 197 -6.07 3.43 -10.42
C ALA A 197 -6.72 4.27 -9.31
N TRP A 198 -6.39 3.94 -8.07
CA TRP A 198 -6.87 4.62 -6.87
C TRP A 198 -5.71 4.90 -5.90
N GLY A 199 -5.90 5.87 -5.01
CA GLY A 199 -5.03 6.04 -3.85
C GLY A 199 -5.82 5.82 -2.58
N TRP A 200 -5.14 5.36 -1.52
CA TRP A 200 -5.73 5.17 -0.21
C TRP A 200 -4.83 5.70 0.90
N LEU A 201 -5.46 6.22 1.96
CA LEU A 201 -4.78 6.77 3.12
C LEU A 201 -5.37 6.19 4.40
N ALA A 202 -4.48 5.75 5.30
CA ALA A 202 -4.78 5.49 6.70
C ALA A 202 -4.29 6.67 7.56
N THR A 203 -5.19 7.38 8.24
CA THR A 203 -4.85 8.48 9.16
C THR A 203 -5.76 8.51 10.40
N GLY A 204 -5.58 9.48 11.28
CA GLY A 204 -6.27 9.59 12.56
C GLY A 204 -5.48 8.97 13.71
N HIS A 205 -6.22 8.61 14.77
CA HIS A 205 -5.67 8.07 16.01
C HIS A 205 -6.06 6.60 16.18
N ARG A 206 -5.34 5.84 17.01
CA ARG A 206 -5.63 4.41 17.21
C ARG A 206 -7.07 4.13 17.65
N ASN A 207 -7.67 5.02 18.43
CA ASN A 207 -9.06 4.92 18.90
C ASN A 207 -10.08 5.56 17.94
N ALA A 208 -9.63 6.28 16.91
CA ALA A 208 -10.47 6.98 15.95
C ALA A 208 -9.81 6.96 14.55
N PRO A 209 -9.65 5.77 13.94
CA PRO A 209 -9.04 5.64 12.63
C PRO A 209 -9.91 6.31 11.56
N ARG A 210 -9.26 6.93 10.57
CA ARG A 210 -9.89 7.51 9.38
C ARG A 210 -9.22 6.91 8.15
N PHE A 211 -10.05 6.39 7.24
CA PHE A 211 -9.59 5.85 5.98
C PHE A 211 -10.16 6.67 4.83
N TYR A 212 -9.29 7.03 3.90
CA TYR A 212 -9.67 7.77 2.71
C TYR A 212 -9.30 6.99 1.45
N LYS A 213 -10.03 7.26 0.37
CA LYS A 213 -9.61 6.90 -0.98
C LYS A 213 -9.88 8.03 -1.96
N TRP A 214 -9.14 8.08 -3.04
CA TRP A 214 -9.35 9.05 -4.11
C TRP A 214 -9.10 8.48 -5.50
N ASN A 215 -9.69 9.11 -6.50
CA ASN A 215 -9.52 8.76 -7.90
C ASN A 215 -8.88 9.90 -8.71
N GLN A 216 -8.57 9.60 -9.97
CA GLN A 216 -7.91 10.52 -10.90
C GLN A 216 -8.68 11.82 -11.17
N GLU A 217 -9.99 11.84 -10.89
CA GLU A 217 -10.79 13.05 -11.05
C GLU A 217 -10.73 13.98 -9.82
N GLY A 218 -9.95 13.59 -8.81
CA GLY A 218 -9.83 14.27 -7.53
C GLY A 218 -10.98 13.99 -6.57
N ALA A 219 -11.89 13.04 -6.86
CA ALA A 219 -12.96 12.71 -5.92
C ALA A 219 -12.37 11.97 -4.72
N VAL A 220 -12.58 12.52 -3.53
CA VAL A 220 -12.10 11.99 -2.24
C VAL A 220 -13.29 11.42 -1.47
N PHE A 221 -13.10 10.23 -0.92
CA PHE A 221 -14.09 9.51 -0.14
C PHE A 221 -13.51 9.11 1.22
N ARG A 222 -14.37 9.03 2.24
CA ARG A 222 -14.03 8.53 3.57
C ARG A 222 -14.80 7.26 3.85
N TRP A 223 -14.14 6.26 4.44
CA TRP A 223 -14.79 5.03 4.88
C TRP A 223 -15.70 5.29 6.08
N ASP A 224 -16.93 4.81 6.01
CA ASP A 224 -17.83 4.66 7.15
C ASP A 224 -17.86 3.18 7.55
N GLY A 225 -17.17 2.88 8.66
CA GLY A 225 -17.07 1.53 9.18
C GLY A 225 -18.37 0.94 9.71
N THR A 226 -19.37 1.77 10.02
CA THR A 226 -20.68 1.30 10.50
C THR A 226 -21.50 0.77 9.33
N LYS A 227 -21.52 1.53 8.24
CA LYS A 227 -22.30 1.19 7.04
C LYS A 227 -21.51 0.38 6.00
N LYS A 228 -20.20 0.19 6.23
CA LYS A 228 -19.26 -0.49 5.32
C LYS A 228 -19.32 0.07 3.90
N HIS A 229 -19.21 1.39 3.78
CA HIS A 229 -19.24 2.06 2.48
C HIS A 229 -18.37 3.33 2.47
N TRP A 230 -18.04 3.77 1.26
CA TRP A 230 -17.27 4.99 1.03
C TRP A 230 -18.19 6.19 0.83
N ASN A 231 -18.15 7.13 1.77
CA ASN A 231 -18.86 8.40 1.68
C ASN A 231 -18.04 9.42 0.90
N PHE A 232 -18.63 10.01 -0.14
CA PHE A 232 -18.01 11.15 -0.81
C PHE A 232 -17.79 12.29 0.19
N GLN A 233 -16.63 12.94 0.12
CA GLN A 233 -16.27 14.06 1.00
C GLN A 233 -16.09 15.33 0.17
N ALA A 234 -15.24 15.26 -0.85
CA ALA A 234 -14.81 16.43 -1.59
C ALA A 234 -14.33 16.05 -2.99
N ARG A 235 -14.19 17.05 -3.86
CA ARG A 235 -13.40 16.94 -5.08
C ARG A 235 -12.21 17.87 -4.97
N CYS A 236 -11.03 17.30 -4.83
CA CYS A 236 -9.77 17.99 -4.59
C CYS A 236 -8.87 17.88 -5.82
N LYS A 237 -8.59 19.00 -6.48
CA LYS A 237 -7.65 19.06 -7.59
C LYS A 237 -6.29 19.54 -7.07
N PRO A 238 -5.19 18.80 -7.31
CA PRO A 238 -3.86 19.29 -6.98
C PRO A 238 -3.62 20.62 -7.71
N SER A 239 -3.21 21.64 -6.97
CA SER A 239 -2.71 22.86 -7.61
C SER A 239 -1.32 22.61 -8.19
N PRO A 240 -1.01 23.09 -9.41
CA PRO A 240 0.33 22.95 -9.94
C PRO A 240 1.35 23.66 -9.03
N PRO A 241 2.55 23.09 -8.83
CA PRO A 241 3.62 23.76 -8.09
C PRO A 241 3.97 25.08 -8.79
N SER A 242 4.36 26.07 -8.00
CA SER A 242 4.78 27.38 -8.51
C SER A 242 6.16 27.74 -7.97
N MET A 243 6.87 28.64 -8.66
CA MET A 243 8.18 29.15 -8.24
C MET A 243 8.18 29.76 -6.82
N LEU A 244 7.03 30.22 -6.34
CA LEU A 244 6.87 30.85 -5.01
C LEU A 244 6.46 29.85 -3.91
N ARG A 245 5.98 28.66 -4.28
CA ARG A 245 5.63 27.56 -3.36
C ARG A 245 6.03 26.22 -4.00
N PRO A 246 7.31 25.83 -3.88
CA PRO A 246 7.82 24.56 -4.39
C PRO A 246 7.11 23.34 -3.78
N GLU A 247 6.59 23.49 -2.56
CA GLU A 247 5.85 22.45 -1.83
C GLU A 247 4.42 22.24 -2.35
N GLY A 248 3.97 23.05 -3.32
CA GLY A 248 2.61 23.05 -3.83
C GLY A 248 1.64 23.87 -2.97
N VAL A 249 0.56 24.37 -3.59
CA VAL A 249 -0.55 25.03 -2.88
C VAL A 249 -1.55 23.94 -2.49
N PRO A 250 -2.09 23.90 -1.24
CA PRO A 250 -3.15 22.97 -0.82
C PRO A 250 -4.20 22.70 -1.90
N PRO A 251 -4.75 21.48 -2.00
CA PRO A 251 -5.60 21.13 -3.12
C PRO A 251 -6.84 22.00 -3.08
N ASP A 252 -7.28 22.46 -4.26
CA ASP A 252 -8.55 23.18 -4.35
C ASP A 252 -9.68 22.16 -4.24
N CYS A 253 -10.27 22.08 -3.05
CA CYS A 253 -11.33 21.14 -2.72
C CYS A 253 -12.69 21.85 -2.82
N SER A 254 -13.48 21.54 -3.87
CA SER A 254 -14.72 22.25 -4.20
C SER A 254 -15.92 21.95 -3.30
N ALA A 255 -15.72 21.17 -2.23
CA ALA A 255 -16.72 20.95 -1.20
C ALA A 255 -16.01 20.59 0.11
N ALA A 256 -16.48 21.20 1.19
CA ALA A 256 -16.21 20.95 2.60
C ALA A 256 -15.41 19.68 2.96
N LEU A 257 -14.08 19.70 2.81
CA LEU A 257 -13.26 19.23 3.92
C LEU A 257 -13.43 20.29 5.03
N HIS A 258 -14.59 20.31 5.72
CA HIS A 258 -14.85 21.28 6.78
C HIS A 258 -15.25 20.54 8.05
N PRO A 259 -14.98 21.11 9.22
CA PRO A 259 -13.82 21.89 9.67
C PRO A 259 -13.05 21.19 10.80
#